data_AF-A0A0K1S312-F1
#
_entry.id   AF-A0A0K1S312-F1
#
_cell.length_a   1.000
_cell.length_b   1.000
_cell.length_c   1.000
_cell.angle_alpha   90.00
_cell.angle_beta   90.00
_cell.angle_gamma   90.00
#
_symmetry.space_group_name_H-M   'P 1'
#
loop_
_entity.id
_entity.type
_entity.pdbx_description
1 polymer ?
#
loop_
_entity_poly.entity_id
_entity_poly.type
_entity_poly.pdbx_seq_one_letter_code
_entity_poly.pdbx_strand_id
1 'polypeptide(L)' 'MKKRLLEDNHPDVAQSLNNLAHLYYFQGRYTEAEPLYLQALAIAEQALGENHPTTVTIRENLQRLRQQQHPSS' A
#
# COMPACT_ATOMS: atom_id res chain seq x y z
N MET A 1 12.35 -23.11 21.44
CA MET A 1 11.94 -23.11 20.02
C MET A 1 11.41 -21.73 19.67
N LYS A 2 11.94 -21.16 18.57
CA LYS A 2 11.60 -19.90 17.89
C LYS A 2 10.63 -18.97 18.62
N LYS A 3 11.20 -17.85 19.12
CA LYS A 3 10.56 -16.53 19.18
C LYS A 3 9.46 -16.49 18.12
N ARG A 4 8.18 -16.49 18.51
CA ARG A 4 7.04 -16.16 17.63
C ARG A 4 7.16 -14.65 17.40
N LEU A 5 8.14 -14.17 16.64
CA LEU A 5 8.08 -13.91 15.20
C LEU A 5 6.83 -13.09 14.84
N LEU A 6 6.96 -11.77 15.04
CA LEU A 6 6.50 -10.72 14.11
C LEU A 6 5.00 -10.42 14.03
N GLU A 7 4.32 -10.25 15.16
CA GLU A 7 2.92 -9.79 15.19
C GLU A 7 2.73 -8.30 14.82
N ASP A 8 3.79 -7.49 14.68
CA ASP A 8 3.62 -6.06 14.35
C ASP A 8 3.40 -5.75 12.86
N ASN A 9 3.43 -6.75 11.97
CA ASN A 9 3.07 -6.59 10.56
C ASN A 9 1.60 -6.98 10.34
N HIS A 10 0.70 -6.32 11.06
CA HIS A 10 -0.73 -6.60 10.94
C HIS A 10 -1.24 -6.24 9.53
N PRO A 11 -1.83 -7.21 8.79
CA PRO A 11 -2.48 -6.95 7.50
C PRO A 11 -3.47 -5.78 7.54
N ASP A 12 -4.11 -5.56 8.68
CA ASP A 12 -5.06 -4.47 8.92
C ASP A 12 -4.40 -3.08 8.85
N VAL A 13 -3.12 -2.98 9.22
CA VAL A 13 -2.33 -1.74 9.10
C VAL A 13 -2.08 -1.43 7.61
N ALA A 14 -1.70 -2.43 6.82
CA ALA A 14 -1.55 -2.26 5.37
C ALA A 14 -2.85 -1.81 4.71
N GLN A 15 -3.99 -2.40 5.10
CA GLN A 15 -5.29 -2.01 4.58
C GLN A 15 -5.69 -0.58 5.00
N SER A 16 -5.42 -0.21 6.25
CA SER A 16 -5.70 1.14 6.75
C SER A 16 -4.86 2.21 6.04
N LEU A 17 -3.56 1.94 5.85
CA LEU A 17 -2.67 2.83 5.09
C LEU A 17 -3.08 2.94 3.62
N ASN A 18 -3.47 1.83 2.99
CA ASN A 18 -4.01 1.83 1.63
C ASN A 18 -5.27 2.69 1.51
N ASN A 19 -6.18 2.59 2.47
CA ASN A 19 -7.41 3.39 2.45
C ASN A 19 -7.13 4.89 2.63
N LEU A 20 -6.18 5.25 3.51
CA LEU A 20 -5.74 6.64 3.68
C LEU A 20 -5.06 7.17 2.42
N ALA A 21 -4.19 6.38 1.80
CA ALA A 21 -3.57 6.71 0.51
C ALA A 21 -4.63 6.93 -0.58
N HIS A 22 -5.65 6.07 -0.63
CA HIS A 22 -6.75 6.17 -1.60
C HIS A 22 -7.61 7.43 -1.36
N LEU A 23 -7.83 7.81 -0.11
CA LEU A 23 -8.49 9.08 0.24
C LEU A 23 -7.69 10.29 -0.28
N TYR A 24 -6.37 10.31 -0.07
CA TYR A 24 -5.52 11.38 -0.60
C TYR A 24 -5.44 11.38 -2.13
N TYR A 25 -5.42 10.20 -2.76
CA TYR A 25 -5.50 10.07 -4.22
C TYR A 25 -6.78 10.72 -4.77
N PHE A 26 -7.95 10.46 -4.16
CA PHE A 26 -9.21 11.11 -4.58
C PHE A 26 -9.23 12.63 -4.37
N GLN A 27 -8.44 13.15 -3.44
CA GLN A 27 -8.28 14.58 -3.22
C GLN A 27 -7.25 15.22 -4.17
N GLY A 28 -6.64 14.46 -5.08
CA GLY A 28 -5.54 14.93 -5.94
C GLY A 28 -4.22 15.13 -5.20
N ARG A 29 -4.11 14.69 -3.95
CA ARG A 29 -2.94 14.83 -3.07
C ARG A 29 -1.97 13.68 -3.30
N TYR A 30 -1.51 13.52 -4.54
CA TYR A 30 -0.74 12.34 -4.95
C TYR A 30 0.61 12.21 -4.21
N THR A 31 1.28 13.32 -3.93
CA THR A 31 2.55 13.35 -3.18
C THR A 31 2.38 12.83 -1.74
N GLU A 32 1.20 12.97 -1.15
CA GLU A 32 0.90 12.47 0.20
C GLU A 32 0.39 11.03 0.18
N ALA A 33 -0.26 10.62 -0.90
CA ALA A 33 -0.75 9.26 -1.10
C ALA A 33 0.36 8.24 -1.43
N GLU A 34 1.35 8.61 -2.25
CA GLU A 34 2.44 7.70 -2.65
C GLU A 34 3.20 7.06 -1.48
N PRO A 35 3.71 7.80 -0.48
CA PRO A 35 4.44 7.21 0.63
C PRO A 35 3.57 6.28 1.50
N LEU A 36 2.25 6.49 1.53
CA LEU A 36 1.33 5.63 2.25
C LEU A 36 1.08 4.31 1.52
N TYR A 37 0.91 4.35 0.19
CA TYR A 37 0.84 3.12 -0.61
C TYR A 37 2.13 2.30 -0.53
N LEU A 38 3.31 2.96 -0.54
CA LEU A 38 4.60 2.27 -0.42
C LEU A 38 4.73 1.56 0.94
N GLN A 39 4.34 2.22 2.03
CA GLN A 39 4.33 1.61 3.37
C GLN A 39 3.33 0.46 3.46
N ALA A 40 2.12 0.64 2.94
CA ALA A 40 1.11 -0.40 2.88
C ALA A 40 1.62 -1.63 2.11
N LEU A 41 2.29 -1.41 0.98
CA LEU A 41 2.83 -2.47 0.12
C LEU A 41 3.91 -3.26 0.84
N ALA A 42 4.86 -2.58 1.49
CA ALA A 42 5.93 -3.24 2.24
C ALA A 42 5.40 -4.12 3.38
N ILE A 43 4.40 -3.65 4.12
CA ILE A 43 3.76 -4.43 5.20
C ILE A 43 3.02 -5.63 4.61
N ALA A 44 2.24 -5.43 3.53
CA ALA A 44 1.48 -6.50 2.90
C ALA A 44 2.38 -7.58 2.27
N GLU A 45 3.47 -7.21 1.61
CA GLU A 45 4.44 -8.14 1.04
C GLU A 45 5.10 -8.99 2.15
N GLN A 46 5.47 -8.35 3.26
CA GLN A 46 6.09 -9.04 4.40
C GLN A 46 5.11 -9.94 5.17
N ALA A 47 3.85 -9.54 5.31
CA ALA A 47 2.85 -10.26 6.13
C ALA A 47 2.06 -11.31 5.35
N LEU A 48 1.72 -11.04 4.09
CA LEU A 48 0.79 -11.81 3.27
C LEU A 48 1.45 -12.43 2.04
N GLY A 49 2.61 -11.90 1.62
CA GLY A 49 3.29 -12.28 0.39
C GLY A 49 2.85 -11.49 -0.84
N GLU A 50 3.69 -11.50 -1.88
CA GLU A 50 3.54 -10.67 -3.08
C GLU A 50 2.27 -10.93 -3.90
N ASN A 51 1.79 -12.18 -3.89
CA ASN A 51 0.65 -12.68 -4.67
C ASN A 51 -0.67 -12.65 -3.89
N HIS A 52 -0.67 -12.22 -2.63
CA HIS A 52 -1.91 -12.13 -1.86
C HIS A 52 -2.81 -11.03 -2.45
N PRO A 53 -4.14 -11.23 -2.49
CA PRO A 53 -5.08 -10.25 -3.07
C PRO A 53 -4.90 -8.83 -2.53
N THR A 54 -4.74 -8.65 -1.22
CA THR A 54 -4.47 -7.34 -0.60
C THR A 54 -3.21 -6.69 -1.15
N THR A 55 -2.12 -7.44 -1.26
CA THR A 55 -0.84 -6.95 -1.78
C THR A 55 -0.97 -6.52 -3.24
N VAL A 56 -1.67 -7.31 -4.06
CA VAL A 56 -1.97 -6.98 -5.45
C VAL A 56 -2.82 -5.71 -5.55
N THR A 57 -3.88 -5.58 -4.74
CA THR A 57 -4.72 -4.38 -4.72
C THR A 57 -3.92 -3.11 -4.38
N ILE A 58 -3.05 -3.18 -3.37
CA ILE A 58 -2.21 -2.03 -2.98
C ILE A 58 -1.27 -1.65 -4.13
N ARG A 59 -0.66 -2.64 -4.77
CA ARG A 59 0.24 -2.43 -5.92
C ARG A 59 -0.47 -1.78 -7.09
N GLU A 60 -1.67 -2.24 -7.43
CA GLU A 60 -2.50 -1.62 -8.48
C GLU A 60 -2.86 -0.17 -8.15
N ASN A 61 -3.23 0.11 -6.91
CA ASN A 61 -3.57 1.46 -6.49
C ASN A 61 -2.38 2.41 -6.59
N LEU A 62 -1.19 1.95 -6.18
CA LEU A 62 0.07 2.68 -6.37
C LEU A 62 0.37 2.93 -7.85
N GLN A 63 0.17 1.93 -8.71
CA GLN A 63 0.35 2.08 -10.16
C GLN A 63 -0.61 3.12 -10.76
N ARG A 64 -1.90 3.08 -10.39
CA ARG A 64 -2.89 4.07 -10.83
C ARG A 64 -2.49 5.49 -10.40
N LEU A 65 -2.03 5.65 -9.15
CA LEU A 65 -1.53 6.93 -8.66
C LEU A 65 -0.37 7.46 -9.53
N ARG A 66 0.61 6.62 -9.83
CA ARG A 66 1.77 7.01 -10.64
C ARG A 66 1.39 7.39 -12.07
N GLN A 67 0.40 6.72 -12.66
CA GLN A 67 -0.15 7.09 -13.97
C GLN A 67 -0.84 8.46 -13.95
N GLN A 68 -1.51 8.83 -12.86
CA GLN A 68 -2.13 10.15 -12.71
C GLN A 68 -1.11 11.27 -12.42
N GLN A 69 0.02 10.96 -11.77
CA GLN A 69 1.10 11.93 -11.54
C GLN A 69 1.94 12.22 -12.78
N HIS A 70 2.03 11.27 -13.71
CA HIS A 70 2.75 11.42 -14.97
C HIS A 70 1.80 11.24 -16.16
N PRO A 71 0.82 12.15 -16.36
CA PRO A 71 0.05 12.11 -17.59
C PRO A 71 1.03 12.33 -18.75
N SER A 72 1.21 11.30 -19.58
CA SER A 72 2.00 11.39 -20.81
C SER A 72 1.59 12.68 -21.54
N SER A 73 2.55 13.58 -21.72
CA SER A 73 2.36 14.85 -22.46
C SER A 73 2.12 14.61 -23.95
#